data_AF-A0A379WFB9-F1
#
_entry.id   AF-A0A379WFB9-F1
#
_cell.length_a   1.000
_cell.length_b   1.000
_cell.length_c   1.000
_cell.angle_alpha   90.00
_cell.angle_beta   90.00
_cell.angle_gamma   90.00
#
_symmetry.space_group_name_H-M   'P 1'
#
loop_
_entity.id
_entity.type
_entity.pdbx_description
1 polymer ?
#
loop_
_entity_poly.entity_id
_entity_poly.type
_entity_poly.pdbx_seq_one_letter_code
_entity_poly.pdbx_strand_id
1 'polypeptide(L)'
;MRVLKFGGTSVANAERFLRVADILESNARQGQVATVLSAPAKITNHLVAMIEKTIGGQDALPNISDAERIFSDLLAGLASAQPGFPLARLKMVVEQEFAQIKHVLHGISLLGQCPDSINAALICRGEKMSIAIMAGLLEARGHRVTVIDPVEKLLAVGHYLESTVDIAESTRRIAASQIPADHMILMAGFTAGNEKVNWWCWAVMVPTIPRRAGRLFTR
;
A
#
# COMPACT_ATOMS: atom_id res chain seq x y z
N MET A 1 -9.99 -8.90 17.23
CA MET A 1 -9.67 -8.39 15.87
C MET A 1 -9.00 -9.50 15.06
N ARG A 2 -9.37 -9.68 13.79
CA ARG A 2 -8.71 -10.58 12.84
C ARG A 2 -7.80 -9.79 11.90
N VAL A 3 -6.64 -10.33 11.56
CA VAL A 3 -5.69 -9.71 10.62
C VAL A 3 -5.60 -10.57 9.36
N LEU A 4 -5.87 -9.98 8.19
CA LEU A 4 -5.82 -10.62 6.88
C LEU A 4 -4.75 -9.93 6.02
N LYS A 5 -4.00 -10.70 5.23
CA LYS A 5 -3.01 -10.17 4.28
C LYS A 5 -3.33 -10.67 2.88
N PHE A 6 -3.35 -9.76 1.91
CA PHE A 6 -3.54 -10.07 0.50
C PHE A 6 -2.32 -9.60 -0.30
N GLY A 7 -1.71 -10.54 -1.02
CA GLY A 7 -0.57 -10.26 -1.90
C GLY A 7 -1.00 -9.66 -3.23
N GLY A 8 -0.05 -9.21 -4.04
CA GLY A 8 -0.35 -8.45 -5.26
C GLY A 8 -1.22 -9.19 -6.28
N THR A 9 -1.12 -10.52 -6.36
CA THR A 9 -2.02 -11.31 -7.21
C THR A 9 -3.46 -11.28 -6.72
N SER A 10 -3.72 -11.19 -5.42
CA SER A 10 -5.06 -11.07 -4.83
C SER A 10 -5.70 -9.70 -5.05
N VAL A 11 -4.93 -8.71 -5.49
CA VAL A 11 -5.39 -7.34 -5.79
C VAL A 11 -4.95 -6.91 -7.19
N ALA A 12 -4.95 -7.84 -8.15
CA ALA A 12 -4.42 -7.58 -9.49
C ALA A 12 -5.38 -6.80 -10.42
N ASN A 13 -6.70 -6.89 -10.18
CA ASN A 13 -7.73 -6.30 -11.04
C ASN A 13 -9.04 -6.10 -10.25
N ALA A 14 -10.04 -5.49 -10.88
CA ALA A 14 -11.31 -5.14 -10.24
C ALA A 14 -12.04 -6.35 -9.64
N GLU A 15 -12.15 -7.46 -10.38
CA GLU A 15 -12.77 -8.71 -9.90
C GLU A 15 -12.12 -9.20 -8.60
N ARG A 16 -10.79 -9.17 -8.55
CA ARG A 16 -10.05 -9.61 -7.36
C ARG A 16 -10.19 -8.65 -6.19
N PHE A 17 -10.24 -7.34 -6.44
CA PHE A 17 -10.55 -6.35 -5.41
C PHE A 17 -11.94 -6.57 -4.81
N LEU A 18 -12.95 -6.82 -5.65
CA LEU A 18 -14.31 -7.14 -5.19
C LEU A 18 -14.31 -8.42 -4.34
N ARG A 19 -13.63 -9.47 -4.78
CA ARG A 19 -13.50 -10.71 -4.01
C ARG A 19 -12.82 -10.51 -2.67
N VAL A 20 -11.78 -9.66 -2.60
CA VAL A 20 -11.15 -9.30 -1.33
C VAL A 20 -12.15 -8.57 -0.44
N ALA A 21 -12.88 -7.58 -0.96
CA ALA A 21 -13.90 -6.87 -0.21
C ALA A 21 -14.97 -7.82 0.36
N ASP A 22 -15.45 -8.79 -0.42
CA ASP A 22 -16.41 -9.81 0.03
C ASP A 22 -15.85 -10.65 1.20
N ILE A 23 -14.57 -11.01 1.16
CA ILE A 23 -13.89 -11.72 2.25
C ILE A 23 -13.82 -10.85 3.51
N LEU A 24 -13.50 -9.56 3.36
CA LEU A 24 -13.44 -8.62 4.49
C LEU A 24 -14.82 -8.48 5.15
N GLU A 25 -15.87 -8.31 4.36
CA GLU A 25 -17.25 -8.19 4.84
C GLU A 25 -17.72 -9.44 5.58
N SER A 26 -17.43 -10.62 5.03
CA SER A 26 -17.76 -11.90 5.68
C SER A 26 -17.07 -12.02 7.05
N ASN A 27 -15.81 -11.60 7.15
CA ASN A 27 -15.07 -11.63 8.41
C ASN A 27 -15.54 -10.56 9.40
N ALA A 28 -15.96 -9.39 8.92
CA ALA A 28 -16.45 -8.29 9.76
C ALA A 28 -17.70 -8.67 10.56
N ARG A 29 -18.51 -9.62 10.06
CA ARG A 29 -19.65 -10.19 10.79
C ARG A 29 -19.23 -10.95 12.06
N GLN A 30 -17.98 -11.38 12.16
CA GLN A 30 -17.42 -12.14 13.28
C GLN A 30 -16.56 -11.27 14.21
N GLY A 31 -16.47 -9.96 13.94
CA GLY A 31 -15.67 -8.99 14.69
C GLY A 31 -14.77 -8.15 13.79
N GLN A 32 -14.11 -7.14 14.38
CA GLN A 32 -13.28 -6.19 13.65
C GLN A 32 -12.18 -6.86 12.81
N VAL A 33 -12.00 -6.37 11.58
CA VAL A 33 -11.03 -6.88 10.61
C VAL A 33 -9.99 -5.81 10.30
N ALA A 34 -8.72 -6.20 10.37
CA ALA A 34 -7.59 -5.44 9.85
C ALA A 34 -7.00 -6.13 8.63
N THR A 35 -6.68 -5.34 7.61
CA THR A 35 -6.24 -5.83 6.31
C THR A 35 -4.95 -5.18 5.89
N VAL A 36 -3.99 -6.00 5.49
CA VAL A 36 -2.73 -5.56 4.89
C VAL A 36 -2.75 -5.89 3.40
N LEU A 37 -2.60 -4.87 2.56
CA LEU A 37 -2.56 -5.03 1.10
C LEU A 37 -1.16 -4.75 0.54
N SER A 38 -0.76 -5.57 -0.42
CA SER A 38 0.35 -5.27 -1.34
C SER A 38 -0.11 -4.37 -2.50
N ALA A 39 0.85 -3.84 -3.27
CA ALA A 39 0.55 -3.23 -4.57
C ALA A 39 -0.13 -4.22 -5.52
N PRO A 40 -0.95 -3.76 -6.49
CA PRO A 40 -1.49 -4.61 -7.54
C PRO A 40 -0.38 -5.36 -8.29
N ALA A 41 -0.67 -6.57 -8.75
CA ALA A 41 0.30 -7.39 -9.47
C ALA A 41 1.00 -6.58 -10.58
N LYS A 42 2.32 -6.79 -10.71
CA LYS A 42 3.23 -6.10 -11.65
C LYS A 42 3.57 -4.63 -11.32
N ILE A 43 2.80 -3.92 -10.50
CA ILE A 43 3.06 -2.50 -10.20
C ILE A 43 4.45 -2.30 -9.58
N THR A 44 4.81 -3.07 -8.56
CA THR A 44 6.15 -3.02 -7.94
C THR A 44 7.27 -3.24 -8.98
N ASN A 45 7.09 -4.19 -9.90
CA ASN A 45 8.08 -4.46 -10.95
C ASN A 45 8.19 -3.30 -11.94
N HIS A 46 7.08 -2.66 -12.30
CA HIS A 46 7.13 -1.46 -13.14
C HIS A 46 7.84 -0.32 -12.43
N LEU A 47 7.58 -0.09 -11.13
CA LEU A 47 8.24 0.96 -10.34
C LEU A 47 9.76 0.73 -10.25
N VAL A 48 10.21 -0.49 -9.96
CA VAL A 48 11.63 -0.85 -9.94
C VAL A 48 12.27 -0.61 -11.32
N ALA A 49 11.63 -1.09 -12.38
CA ALA A 49 12.13 -0.92 -13.74
C ALA A 49 12.18 0.56 -14.18
N MET A 50 11.25 1.41 -13.73
CA MET A 50 11.30 2.85 -13.99
C MET A 50 12.57 3.46 -13.39
N ILE A 51 12.92 3.09 -12.16
CA ILE A 51 14.10 3.60 -11.46
C ILE A 51 15.38 3.14 -12.17
N GLU A 52 15.51 1.84 -12.42
CA GLU A 52 16.69 1.26 -13.07
C GLU A 52 16.94 1.85 -14.46
N LYS A 53 15.87 1.97 -15.27
CA LYS A 53 15.96 2.59 -16.60
C LYS A 53 16.35 4.06 -16.51
N THR A 54 15.78 4.81 -15.57
CA THR A 54 16.09 6.23 -15.39
C THR A 54 17.54 6.44 -14.99
N ILE A 55 18.09 5.61 -14.09
CA ILE A 55 19.52 5.62 -13.73
C ILE A 55 20.39 5.29 -14.95
N GLY A 56 19.98 4.30 -15.75
CA GLY A 56 20.68 3.88 -16.96
C GLY A 56 20.53 4.81 -18.17
N GLY A 57 19.85 5.96 -18.05
CA GLY A 57 19.58 6.89 -19.16
C GLY A 57 18.65 6.32 -20.24
N GLN A 58 17.87 5.29 -19.90
CA GLN A 58 16.93 4.62 -20.79
C GLN A 58 15.51 5.18 -20.64
N ASP A 59 14.66 4.96 -21.65
CA ASP A 59 13.28 5.40 -21.62
C ASP A 59 12.40 4.59 -20.65
N ALA A 60 11.94 5.24 -19.59
CA ALA A 60 11.02 4.72 -18.59
C ALA A 60 9.53 4.94 -18.93
N LEU A 61 9.21 5.71 -19.98
CA LEU A 61 7.83 6.01 -20.38
C LEU A 61 6.97 4.77 -20.62
N PRO A 62 7.45 3.68 -21.25
CA PRO A 62 6.64 2.47 -21.42
C PRO A 62 6.20 1.87 -20.08
N ASN A 63 7.10 1.85 -19.08
CA ASN A 63 6.78 1.33 -17.75
C ASN A 63 5.76 2.21 -17.02
N ILE A 64 5.88 3.53 -17.17
CA ILE A 64 4.94 4.49 -16.59
C ILE A 64 3.55 4.28 -17.21
N SER A 65 3.46 4.26 -18.53
CA SER A 65 2.20 4.06 -19.27
C SER A 65 1.53 2.73 -18.92
N ASP A 66 2.30 1.64 -18.81
CA ASP A 66 1.77 0.34 -18.40
C ASP A 66 1.21 0.36 -16.96
N ALA A 67 1.92 1.00 -16.03
CA ALA A 67 1.46 1.12 -14.65
C ALA A 67 0.20 2.01 -14.55
N GLU A 68 0.16 3.14 -15.25
CA GLU A 68 -1.02 4.01 -15.34
C GLU A 68 -2.23 3.25 -15.91
N ARG A 69 -2.02 2.45 -16.96
CA ARG A 69 -3.05 1.62 -17.57
C ARG A 69 -3.60 0.58 -16.60
N ILE A 70 -2.74 -0.12 -15.84
CA ILE A 70 -3.19 -1.09 -14.82
C ILE A 70 -4.14 -0.43 -13.81
N PHE A 71 -3.80 0.77 -13.31
CA PHE A 71 -4.66 1.48 -12.38
C PHE A 71 -5.93 2.02 -13.05
N SER A 72 -5.84 2.52 -14.29
CA SER A 72 -7.00 2.98 -15.05
C SER A 72 -8.01 1.85 -15.28
N ASP A 73 -7.55 0.67 -15.73
CA ASP A 73 -8.39 -0.51 -15.98
C ASP A 73 -9.02 -1.02 -14.66
N LEU A 74 -8.25 -1.01 -13.57
CA LEU A 74 -8.73 -1.36 -12.24
C LEU A 74 -9.85 -0.42 -11.78
N LEU A 75 -9.63 0.90 -11.86
CA LEU A 75 -10.61 1.90 -11.44
C LEU A 75 -11.88 1.85 -12.29
N ALA A 76 -11.74 1.70 -13.61
CA ALA A 76 -12.87 1.57 -14.53
C ALA A 76 -13.68 0.31 -14.24
N GLY A 77 -13.02 -0.84 -14.03
CA GLY A 77 -13.68 -2.09 -13.68
C GLY A 77 -14.43 -2.01 -12.35
N LEU A 78 -13.85 -1.36 -11.34
CA LEU A 78 -14.52 -1.16 -10.05
C LEU A 78 -15.72 -0.21 -10.16
N ALA A 79 -15.59 0.89 -10.89
CA ALA A 79 -16.69 1.82 -11.13
C ALA A 79 -17.86 1.17 -11.87
N SER A 80 -17.57 0.28 -12.82
CA SER A 80 -18.58 -0.47 -13.56
C SER A 80 -19.31 -1.49 -12.69
N ALA A 81 -18.64 -2.06 -11.70
CA ALA A 81 -19.17 -3.17 -10.89
C ALA A 81 -19.77 -2.72 -9.55
N GLN A 82 -19.31 -1.60 -8.99
CA GLN A 82 -19.72 -1.11 -7.67
C GLN A 82 -20.40 0.27 -7.79
N PRO A 83 -21.73 0.33 -7.61
CA PRO A 83 -22.44 1.60 -7.47
C PRO A 83 -21.88 2.42 -6.30
N GLY A 84 -21.78 3.73 -6.50
CA GLY A 84 -21.24 4.65 -5.49
C GLY A 84 -19.71 4.67 -5.40
N PHE A 85 -19.00 3.89 -6.21
CA PHE A 85 -17.53 3.91 -6.22
C PHE A 85 -17.00 5.31 -6.60
N PRO A 86 -16.11 5.91 -5.79
CA PRO A 86 -15.67 7.30 -5.97
C PRO A 86 -14.60 7.45 -7.06
N LEU A 87 -14.96 7.08 -8.31
CA LEU A 87 -14.04 7.01 -9.45
C LEU A 87 -13.27 8.31 -9.68
N ALA A 88 -13.95 9.47 -9.73
CA ALA A 88 -13.32 10.75 -10.00
C ALA A 88 -12.26 11.11 -8.95
N ARG A 89 -12.59 10.92 -7.66
CA ARG A 89 -11.67 11.16 -6.54
C ARG A 89 -10.44 10.25 -6.63
N LEU A 90 -10.65 8.95 -6.85
CA LEU A 90 -9.55 7.98 -6.89
C LEU A 90 -8.68 8.13 -8.14
N LYS A 91 -9.25 8.53 -9.28
CA LYS A 91 -8.50 8.88 -10.48
C LYS A 91 -7.55 10.05 -10.21
N MET A 92 -8.01 11.11 -9.55
CA MET A 92 -7.15 12.22 -9.14
C MET A 92 -6.02 11.79 -8.20
N VAL A 93 -6.31 10.90 -7.24
CA VAL A 93 -5.28 10.36 -6.32
C VAL A 93 -4.20 9.62 -7.12
N VAL A 94 -4.59 8.74 -8.04
CA VAL A 94 -3.64 7.99 -8.89
C VAL A 94 -2.82 8.95 -9.76
N GLU A 95 -3.47 9.92 -10.42
CA GLU A 95 -2.79 10.92 -11.25
C GLU A 95 -1.76 11.74 -10.45
N GLN A 96 -2.10 12.15 -9.23
CA GLN A 96 -1.18 12.86 -8.33
C GLN A 96 0.00 11.99 -7.92
N GLU A 97 -0.21 10.71 -7.61
CA GLU A 97 0.86 9.79 -7.27
C GLU A 97 1.81 9.57 -8.46
N PHE A 98 1.28 9.42 -9.68
CA PHE A 98 2.10 9.33 -10.89
C PHE A 98 2.83 10.62 -11.24
N ALA A 99 2.21 11.78 -11.01
CA ALA A 99 2.88 13.07 -11.17
C ALA A 99 4.09 13.18 -10.21
N GLN A 100 3.92 12.73 -8.97
CA GLN A 100 5.02 12.71 -8.00
C GLN A 100 6.11 11.68 -8.38
N ILE A 101 5.73 10.50 -8.87
CA ILE A 101 6.68 9.51 -9.40
C ILE A 101 7.51 10.12 -10.54
N LYS A 102 6.85 10.73 -11.54
CA LYS A 102 7.52 11.40 -12.67
C LYS A 102 8.48 12.50 -12.20
N HIS A 103 8.08 13.30 -11.22
CA HIS A 103 8.93 14.35 -10.65
C HIS A 103 10.19 13.79 -9.99
N VAL A 104 10.07 12.71 -9.22
CA VAL A 104 11.23 12.06 -8.57
C VAL A 104 12.14 11.39 -9.61
N LEU A 105 11.57 10.70 -10.61
CA LEU A 105 12.35 10.12 -11.71
C LEU A 105 13.12 11.19 -12.48
N HIS A 106 12.54 12.36 -12.70
CA HIS A 106 13.27 13.47 -13.32
C HIS A 106 14.49 13.88 -12.47
N GLY A 107 14.34 13.99 -11.15
CA GLY A 107 15.47 14.24 -10.24
C GLY A 107 16.55 13.16 -10.30
N ILE A 108 16.16 11.88 -10.35
CA ILE A 108 17.08 10.75 -10.50
C ILE A 108 17.84 10.85 -11.82
N SER A 109 17.16 11.20 -12.92
CA SER A 109 17.78 11.38 -14.23
C SER A 109 18.82 12.50 -14.23
N LEU A 110 18.57 13.61 -13.53
CA LEU A 110 19.52 14.72 -13.42
C LEU A 110 20.76 14.36 -12.59
N LEU A 111 20.58 13.57 -11.53
CA LEU A 111 21.66 13.19 -10.61
C LEU A 111 22.44 11.94 -11.07
N GLY A 112 21.87 11.14 -11.98
CA GLY A 112 22.45 9.86 -12.43
C GLY A 112 22.49 8.78 -11.34
N GLN A 113 21.81 8.99 -10.21
CA GLN A 113 21.77 8.06 -9.09
C GLN A 113 20.44 8.14 -8.34
N CYS A 114 20.04 7.04 -7.70
CA CYS A 114 18.86 6.98 -6.83
C CYS A 114 19.28 6.55 -5.42
N PRO A 115 19.20 7.42 -4.41
CA PRO A 115 19.44 7.04 -3.02
C PRO A 115 18.43 5.98 -2.56
N ASP A 116 18.87 5.05 -1.71
CA ASP A 116 18.02 3.95 -1.20
C ASP A 116 16.71 4.42 -0.59
N SER A 117 16.73 5.55 0.14
CA SER A 117 15.53 6.15 0.73
C SER A 117 14.51 6.61 -0.32
N ILE A 118 14.99 7.08 -1.47
CA ILE A 118 14.14 7.53 -2.58
C ILE A 118 13.60 6.32 -3.35
N ASN A 119 14.45 5.32 -3.61
CA ASN A 119 14.04 4.06 -4.20
C ASN A 119 12.92 3.41 -3.39
N ALA A 120 13.15 3.30 -2.09
CA ALA A 120 12.19 2.82 -1.11
C ALA A 120 10.86 3.58 -1.18
N ALA A 121 10.91 4.91 -1.12
CA ALA A 121 9.71 5.74 -1.16
C ALA A 121 8.92 5.59 -2.48
N LEU A 122 9.58 5.36 -3.61
CA LEU A 122 8.92 5.13 -4.90
C LEU A 122 8.22 3.77 -4.95
N ILE A 123 8.90 2.70 -4.55
CA ILE A 123 8.36 1.33 -4.60
C ILE A 123 7.08 1.22 -3.75
N CYS A 124 7.10 1.78 -2.54
CA CYS A 124 6.00 1.74 -1.59
C CYS A 124 4.73 2.53 -2.02
N ARG A 125 4.78 3.33 -3.09
CA ARG A 125 3.60 4.05 -3.62
C ARG A 125 2.54 3.11 -4.21
N GLY A 126 2.96 1.95 -4.71
CA GLY A 126 2.03 0.94 -5.25
C GLY A 126 1.02 0.47 -4.19
N GLU A 127 1.50 0.19 -2.99
CA GLU A 127 0.69 -0.18 -1.83
C GLU A 127 -0.22 0.95 -1.38
N LYS A 128 0.29 2.19 -1.35
CA LYS A 128 -0.50 3.38 -0.98
C LYS A 128 -1.73 3.53 -1.88
N MET A 129 -1.55 3.41 -3.19
CA MET A 129 -2.67 3.47 -4.14
C MET A 129 -3.62 2.29 -3.98
N SER A 130 -3.12 1.07 -3.74
CA SER A 130 -3.93 -0.12 -3.46
C SER A 130 -4.87 0.08 -2.27
N ILE A 131 -4.35 0.68 -1.20
CA ILE A 131 -5.10 0.97 0.03
C ILE A 131 -6.17 2.04 -0.20
N ALA A 132 -5.83 3.12 -0.91
CA ALA A 132 -6.80 4.17 -1.24
C ALA A 132 -7.97 3.62 -2.07
N ILE A 133 -7.69 2.73 -3.02
CA ILE A 133 -8.71 2.09 -3.87
C ILE A 133 -9.60 1.15 -3.05
N MET A 134 -9.02 0.31 -2.18
CA MET A 134 -9.80 -0.57 -1.31
C MET A 134 -10.65 0.23 -0.31
N ALA A 135 -10.12 1.33 0.25
CA ALA A 135 -10.87 2.21 1.13
C ALA A 135 -12.11 2.77 0.42
N GLY A 136 -11.93 3.33 -0.79
CA GLY A 136 -13.06 3.84 -1.58
C GLY A 136 -14.07 2.76 -1.99
N LEU A 137 -13.61 1.52 -2.22
CA LEU A 137 -14.50 0.39 -2.48
C LEU A 137 -15.35 0.02 -1.27
N LEU A 138 -14.74 -0.09 -0.09
CA LEU A 138 -15.45 -0.43 1.16
C LEU A 138 -16.39 0.70 1.60
N GLU A 139 -15.99 1.96 1.45
CA GLU A 139 -16.84 3.14 1.69
C GLU A 139 -18.07 3.12 0.77
N ALA A 140 -17.89 2.82 -0.52
CA ALA A 140 -19.00 2.70 -1.48
C ALA A 140 -19.97 1.56 -1.14
N ARG A 141 -19.50 0.56 -0.37
CA ARG A 141 -20.32 -0.53 0.18
C ARG A 141 -20.92 -0.21 1.56
N GLY A 142 -20.72 1.00 2.07
CA GLY A 142 -21.31 1.48 3.32
C GLY A 142 -20.50 1.14 4.58
N HIS A 143 -19.24 0.71 4.45
CA HIS A 143 -18.38 0.45 5.61
C HIS A 143 -17.62 1.70 6.03
N ARG A 144 -17.40 1.81 7.34
CA ARG A 144 -16.46 2.79 7.89
C ARG A 144 -15.06 2.21 7.83
N VAL A 145 -14.10 2.99 7.35
CA VAL A 145 -12.73 2.54 7.13
C VAL A 145 -11.77 3.44 7.90
N THR A 146 -10.80 2.83 8.58
CA THR A 146 -9.61 3.53 9.09
C THR A 146 -8.39 3.02 8.36
N VAL A 147 -7.67 3.93 7.71
CA VAL A 147 -6.36 3.65 7.12
C VAL A 147 -5.29 3.95 8.16
N ILE A 148 -4.49 2.95 8.51
CA ILE A 148 -3.29 3.11 9.33
C ILE A 148 -2.14 3.49 8.39
N ASP A 149 -1.49 4.61 8.68
CA ASP A 149 -0.21 4.95 8.05
C ASP A 149 0.93 4.14 8.71
N PRO A 150 1.53 3.16 8.02
CA PRO A 150 2.62 2.38 8.59
C PRO A 150 3.89 3.21 8.82
N VAL A 151 4.12 4.32 8.10
CA VAL A 151 5.29 5.19 8.32
C VAL A 151 5.21 5.88 9.68
N GLU A 152 4.02 6.31 10.07
CA GLU A 152 3.81 6.92 11.39
C GLU A 152 3.79 5.87 12.51
N LYS A 153 3.14 4.73 12.24
CA LYS A 153 2.73 3.79 13.29
C LYS A 153 3.67 2.61 13.49
N LEU A 154 4.47 2.23 12.48
CA LEU A 154 5.44 1.15 12.60
C LEU A 154 6.84 1.74 12.73
N LEU A 155 7.44 1.66 13.92
CA LEU A 155 8.83 2.07 14.13
C LEU A 155 9.76 0.96 13.63
N ALA A 156 10.57 1.28 12.62
CA ALA A 156 11.66 0.46 12.13
C ALA A 156 13.01 0.98 12.68
N VAL A 157 13.86 0.05 13.11
CA VAL A 157 15.22 0.27 13.60
C VAL A 157 16.18 -0.57 12.79
N GLY A 158 17.30 0.00 12.34
CA GLY A 158 18.33 -0.68 11.54
C GLY A 158 18.70 0.08 10.26
N HIS A 159 19.27 -0.63 9.28
CA HIS A 159 19.60 -0.10 7.94
C HIS A 159 18.47 -0.31 6.92
N TYR A 160 18.35 0.57 5.90
CA TYR A 160 17.22 0.65 4.98
C TYR A 160 16.76 -0.70 4.39
N LEU A 161 17.69 -1.63 4.22
CA LEU A 161 17.47 -2.92 3.60
C LEU A 161 17.31 -4.10 4.59
N GLU A 162 17.63 -3.90 5.87
CA GLU A 162 17.64 -4.94 6.92
C GLU A 162 16.95 -4.48 8.20
N SER A 163 15.94 -3.64 8.05
CA SER A 163 15.28 -3.01 9.20
C SER A 163 14.41 -4.01 9.97
N THR A 164 14.40 -3.86 11.29
CA THR A 164 13.54 -4.64 12.20
C THR A 164 12.50 -3.72 12.81
N VAL A 165 11.27 -4.21 12.93
CA VAL A 165 10.18 -3.43 13.53
C VAL A 165 10.25 -3.56 15.05
N ASP A 166 10.26 -2.42 15.75
CA ASP A 166 10.01 -2.38 17.19
C ASP A 166 8.52 -2.67 17.42
N ILE A 167 8.22 -3.92 17.76
CA ILE A 167 6.86 -4.40 17.98
C ILE A 167 6.21 -3.67 19.17
N ALA A 168 6.96 -3.41 20.25
CA ALA A 168 6.41 -2.82 21.46
C ALA A 168 5.99 -1.35 21.23
N GLU A 169 6.87 -0.58 20.60
CA GLU A 169 6.57 0.80 20.18
C GLU A 169 5.40 0.83 19.19
N SER A 170 5.45 -0.02 18.15
CA SER A 170 4.45 -0.01 17.09
C SER A 170 3.06 -0.40 17.61
N THR A 171 2.97 -1.40 18.50
CA THR A 171 1.72 -1.75 19.18
C THR A 171 1.18 -0.58 19.99
N ARG A 172 2.04 0.16 20.70
CA ARG A 172 1.60 1.34 21.46
C ARG A 172 1.06 2.45 20.55
N ARG A 173 1.74 2.75 19.45
CA ARG A 173 1.30 3.76 18.46
C ARG A 173 -0.04 3.42 17.82
N ILE A 174 -0.24 2.14 17.47
CA ILE A 174 -1.51 1.65 16.93
C ILE A 174 -2.61 1.75 17.99
N ALA A 175 -2.35 1.28 19.22
CA ALA A 175 -3.33 1.33 20.31
C ALA A 175 -3.74 2.78 20.66
N ALA A 176 -2.78 3.71 20.65
CA ALA A 176 -3.02 5.13 20.87
C ALA A 176 -3.91 5.79 19.79
N SER A 177 -4.09 5.13 18.64
CA SER A 177 -4.94 5.63 17.55
C SER A 177 -6.43 5.42 17.81
N GLN A 178 -6.80 4.69 18.88
CA GLN A 178 -8.18 4.50 19.35
C GLN A 178 -9.18 4.21 18.22
N ILE A 179 -8.82 3.25 17.36
CA ILE A 179 -9.61 2.94 16.17
C ILE A 179 -10.99 2.39 16.57
N PRO A 180 -12.11 2.97 16.09
CA PRO A 180 -13.44 2.52 16.47
C PRO A 180 -13.67 1.04 16.09
N ALA A 181 -14.32 0.28 16.97
CA ALA A 181 -14.47 -1.17 16.83
C ALA A 181 -15.28 -1.60 15.59
N ASP A 182 -16.10 -0.70 15.08
CA ASP A 182 -16.96 -0.85 13.91
C ASP A 182 -16.29 -0.43 12.59
N HIS A 183 -15.05 0.07 12.63
CA HIS A 183 -14.26 0.38 11.44
C HIS A 183 -13.55 -0.88 10.92
N MET A 184 -13.54 -1.05 9.60
CA MET A 184 -12.58 -1.90 8.91
C MET A 184 -11.23 -1.20 8.84
N ILE A 185 -10.16 -1.91 9.17
CA ILE A 185 -8.82 -1.34 9.22
C ILE A 185 -8.05 -1.74 7.97
N LEU A 186 -7.43 -0.77 7.30
CA LEU A 186 -6.56 -0.99 6.15
C LEU A 186 -5.15 -0.47 6.46
N MET A 187 -4.12 -1.18 6.00
CA MET A 187 -2.74 -0.74 6.13
C MET A 187 -1.92 -1.20 4.91
N ALA A 188 -1.09 -0.31 4.37
CA ALA A 188 -0.14 -0.68 3.33
C ALA A 188 0.87 -1.71 3.88
N GLY A 189 1.10 -2.78 3.13
CA GLY A 189 2.18 -3.71 3.43
C GLY A 189 3.55 -3.11 3.15
N PHE A 190 4.62 -3.77 3.59
CA PHE A 190 6.01 -3.52 3.16
C PHE A 190 6.63 -2.15 3.52
N THR A 191 5.86 -1.27 4.16
CA THR A 191 6.29 0.08 4.57
C THR A 191 6.44 0.17 6.09
N ALA A 192 7.38 1.00 6.56
CA ALA A 192 7.51 1.43 7.96
C ALA A 192 8.21 2.81 8.01
N GLY A 193 8.35 3.41 9.19
CA GLY A 193 9.09 4.67 9.38
C GLY A 193 10.18 4.55 10.44
N ASN A 194 11.21 5.39 10.38
CA ASN A 194 12.21 5.48 11.46
C ASN A 194 11.83 6.55 12.51
N GLU A 195 12.71 6.74 13.49
CA GLU A 195 12.58 7.76 14.54
C GLU A 195 12.40 9.19 14.01
N LYS A 196 12.88 9.51 12.81
CA LYS A 196 12.72 10.83 12.16
C LYS A 196 11.46 10.93 11.31
N VAL A 197 10.62 9.89 11.25
CA VAL A 197 9.45 9.77 10.36
C VAL A 197 9.84 9.98 8.88
N ASN A 198 11.08 9.66 8.52
CA ASN A 198 11.48 9.57 7.12
C ASN A 198 11.07 8.19 6.60
N TRP A 199 10.65 8.12 5.33
CA TRP A 199 10.17 6.90 4.66
C TRP A 199 11.15 5.72 4.77
N TRP A 200 10.64 4.51 5.08
CA TRP A 200 11.36 3.24 4.92
C TRP A 200 10.59 2.28 4.02
N CYS A 201 11.33 1.58 3.16
CA CYS A 201 10.86 0.47 2.36
C CYS A 201 11.99 -0.59 2.35
N TRP A 202 12.12 -1.33 3.44
CA TRP A 202 12.38 -2.78 3.46
C TRP A 202 12.28 -3.27 4.91
N ALA A 203 11.04 -3.50 5.37
CA ALA A 203 10.81 -4.46 6.45
C ALA A 203 10.63 -5.82 5.78
N VAL A 204 11.69 -6.63 5.77
CA VAL A 204 11.56 -8.05 5.42
C VAL A 204 10.54 -8.67 6.37
N MET A 205 9.36 -9.00 5.86
CA MET A 205 8.43 -9.90 6.54
C MET A 205 7.59 -10.70 5.53
N VAL A 206 7.68 -12.03 5.36
CA VAL A 206 8.56 -13.11 5.83
C VAL A 206 8.19 -14.34 4.95
N PRO A 207 9.09 -15.27 4.58
CA PRO A 207 8.66 -16.63 4.17
C PRO A 207 8.05 -17.44 5.32
N THR A 208 8.13 -16.93 6.56
CA THR A 208 7.75 -17.60 7.80
C THR A 208 7.19 -16.58 8.80
N ILE A 209 5.94 -16.14 8.64
CA ILE A 209 5.17 -15.63 9.80
C ILE A 209 4.51 -16.85 10.45
N PRO A 210 5.10 -17.50 11.48
CA PRO A 210 4.35 -18.39 12.32
C PRO A 210 3.44 -17.51 13.20
N ARG A 211 2.15 -17.43 12.89
CA ARG A 211 1.04 -17.00 13.79
C ARG A 211 1.22 -15.70 14.63
N ARG A 212 2.26 -14.88 14.44
CA ARG A 212 2.61 -13.76 15.34
C ARG A 212 2.20 -12.37 14.87
N ALA A 213 1.80 -12.18 13.61
CA ALA A 213 1.17 -10.92 13.16
C ALA A 213 -0.13 -10.62 13.94
N GLY A 214 -0.77 -11.65 14.51
CA GLY A 214 -1.87 -11.48 15.45
C GLY A 214 -1.49 -10.63 16.67
N ARG A 215 -0.24 -10.66 17.15
CA ARG A 215 0.14 -9.97 18.41
C ARG A 215 0.26 -8.45 18.30
N LEU A 216 0.49 -7.89 17.12
CA LEU A 216 0.47 -6.43 16.91
C LEU A 216 -0.95 -5.85 17.05
N PHE A 217 -1.97 -6.71 16.87
CA PHE A 217 -3.38 -6.37 16.76
C PHE A 217 -4.27 -7.13 17.76
N THR A 218 -3.70 -7.88 18.71
CA THR A 218 -4.43 -8.54 19.79
C THR A 218 -3.88 -8.08 21.13
N ARG A 219 -4.51 -7.05 21.70
CA ARG A 219 -4.96 -7.05 23.08
C ARG A 219 -6.40 -6.56 23.09
#